data_AF-A0A016UV54-F1
#
_entry.id   AF-A0A016UV54-F1
#
_cell.length_a   1.000
_cell.length_b   1.000
_cell.length_c   1.000
_cell.angle_alpha   90.00
_cell.angle_beta   90.00
_cell.angle_gamma   90.00
#
_symmetry.space_group_name_H-M   'P 1'
#
loop_
_entity.id
_entity.type
_entity.pdbx_description
1 polymer ?
#
loop_
_entity_poly.entity_id
_entity_poly.type
_entity_poly.pdbx_seq_one_letter_code
_entity_poly.pdbx_strand_id
1 'polypeptide(L)'
;MPGDVLSTTCVYETLNKNVMTLGGYGIEDEMCVNYIYYFPASEVEVCKSAVDNTTLHNFFEHEHGILKWELPIHEKYESIDWTDENVLSLKELYTAAPLNMHCYRNDGTLFRNHPSNWTAVPQPRIFTAPYIKYRDENDCPALND
;
A
#
# COMPACT_ATOMS: atom_id res chain seq x y z
N MET A 1 15.93 0.75 -14.84
CA MET A 1 15.92 1.80 -15.87
C MET A 1 14.56 2.51 -15.86
N PRO A 2 14.41 3.71 -16.46
CA PRO A 2 13.12 4.39 -16.54
C PRO A 2 12.05 3.48 -17.15
N GLY A 3 10.91 3.35 -16.46
CA GLY A 3 9.86 2.39 -16.81
C GLY A 3 9.84 1.15 -15.91
N ASP A 4 10.90 0.89 -15.15
CA ASP A 4 10.91 -0.14 -14.12
C ASP A 4 10.01 0.26 -12.94
N VAL A 5 9.52 -0.76 -12.23
CA VAL A 5 8.70 -0.60 -11.04
C VAL A 5 9.52 -1.06 -9.83
N LEU A 6 9.57 -0.21 -8.81
CA LEU A 6 10.05 -0.60 -7.49
C LEU A 6 8.84 -0.99 -6.64
N SER A 7 8.77 -2.25 -6.25
CA SER A 7 7.77 -2.76 -5.32
C SER A 7 8.43 -3.07 -3.98
N THR A 8 7.84 -2.58 -2.90
CA THR A 8 8.29 -2.84 -1.54
C THR A 8 7.14 -3.52 -0.79
N THR A 9 7.42 -4.68 -0.21
CA THR A 9 6.45 -5.45 0.57
C THR A 9 6.99 -5.61 1.98
N CYS A 10 6.14 -5.31 2.96
CA CYS A 10 6.42 -5.52 4.37
C CYS A 10 5.42 -6.56 4.89
N VAL A 11 5.91 -7.52 5.66
CA VAL A 11 5.08 -8.51 6.36
C VAL A 11 5.02 -8.12 7.84
N TYR A 12 3.81 -8.12 8.39
CA TYR A 12 3.54 -7.68 9.76
C TYR A 12 2.92 -8.81 10.58
N GLU A 13 3.25 -8.87 11.86
CA GLU A 13 2.63 -9.79 12.82
C GLU A 13 1.78 -9.00 13.82
N THR A 14 0.47 -9.23 13.79
CA THR A 14 -0.50 -8.56 14.67
C THR A 14 -1.13 -9.51 15.70
N LEU A 15 -0.56 -10.70 15.91
CA LEU A 15 -1.09 -11.73 16.83
C LEU A 15 -1.26 -11.23 18.28
N ASN A 16 -0.43 -10.27 18.70
CA ASN A 16 -0.48 -9.67 20.04
C ASN A 16 -1.31 -8.36 20.08
N LYS A 17 -2.01 -8.01 19.01
CA LYS A 17 -2.83 -6.80 18.90
C LYS A 17 -4.32 -7.18 18.95
N ASN A 18 -5.09 -6.40 19.71
CA ASN A 18 -6.55 -6.60 19.84
C ASN A 18 -7.37 -5.64 18.96
N VAL A 19 -6.69 -4.70 18.29
CA VAL A 19 -7.30 -3.67 17.45
C VAL A 19 -6.54 -3.61 16.13
N MET A 20 -7.21 -3.15 15.08
CA MET A 20 -6.60 -2.96 13.77
C MET A 20 -5.39 -2.02 13.89
N THR A 21 -4.27 -2.42 13.30
CA THR A 21 -3.05 -1.60 13.24
C THR A 21 -3.02 -0.88 11.89
N LEU A 22 -2.79 0.43 11.91
CA LEU A 22 -2.88 1.29 10.72
C LEU A 22 -1.52 1.93 10.40
N GLY A 23 -1.40 2.45 9.18
CA GLY A 23 -0.23 3.21 8.78
C GLY A 23 -0.22 4.60 9.42
N GLY A 24 0.86 4.96 10.10
CA GLY A 24 0.94 6.24 10.83
C GLY A 24 2.30 6.52 11.45
N TYR A 25 2.36 7.55 12.30
CA TYR A 25 3.58 7.98 13.00
C TYR A 25 3.57 7.66 14.50
N GLY A 26 2.47 7.10 15.00
CA GLY A 26 2.32 6.69 16.39
C GLY A 26 3.15 5.45 16.72
N ILE A 27 3.28 5.19 18.02
CA ILE A 27 4.01 4.01 18.54
C ILE A 27 3.25 2.70 18.24
N GLU A 28 1.92 2.79 18.18
CA GLU A 28 1.03 1.66 17.86
C GLU A 28 0.71 1.57 16.36
N ASP A 29 1.24 2.50 15.55
CA ASP A 29 1.07 2.50 14.10
C ASP A 29 2.23 1.76 13.43
N GLU A 30 2.02 1.34 12.18
CA GLU A 30 3.04 0.69 11.36
C GLU A 30 3.52 1.58 10.20
N MET A 31 4.69 1.24 9.66
CA MET A 31 5.26 1.89 8.48
C MET A 31 5.94 0.87 7.55
N CYS A 32 5.75 1.02 6.23
CA CYS A 32 6.53 0.30 5.22
C CYS A 32 7.45 1.26 4.47
N VAL A 33 8.74 1.29 4.81
CA VAL A 33 9.70 2.24 4.23
C VAL A 33 11.00 1.53 3.85
N ASN A 34 11.52 1.86 2.67
CA ASN A 34 12.82 1.40 2.20
C ASN A 34 13.68 2.59 1.78
N TYR A 35 14.81 2.79 2.45
CA TYR A 35 15.78 3.84 2.14
C TYR A 35 16.83 3.31 1.17
N ILE A 36 16.77 3.76 -0.08
CA ILE A 36 17.65 3.29 -1.15
C ILE A 36 18.77 4.30 -1.37
N TYR A 37 20.02 3.86 -1.23
CA TYR A 37 21.20 4.63 -1.61
C TYR A 37 21.56 4.30 -3.07
N TYR A 38 21.63 5.32 -3.93
CA TYR A 38 21.84 5.11 -5.37
C TYR A 38 22.72 6.21 -6.00
N PHE A 39 23.26 5.92 -7.19
CA PHE A 39 24.04 6.85 -8.03
C PHE A 39 23.72 6.61 -9.52
N PRO A 40 23.67 7.67 -10.38
CA PRO A 40 23.83 9.08 -10.05
C PRO A 40 22.66 9.64 -9.23
N ALA A 41 22.90 10.73 -8.50
CA ALA A 41 21.86 11.43 -7.76
C ALA A 41 20.74 11.86 -8.72
N SER A 42 19.50 11.67 -8.30
CA SER A 42 18.28 12.07 -9.02
C SER A 42 17.51 13.08 -8.18
N GLU A 43 16.56 13.77 -8.81
CA GLU A 43 15.66 14.69 -8.10
C GLU A 43 14.60 13.95 -7.28
N VAL A 44 14.42 12.64 -7.46
CA VAL A 44 13.43 11.83 -6.73
C VAL A 44 13.90 11.61 -5.30
N GLU A 45 13.08 12.04 -4.33
CA GLU A 45 13.35 11.84 -2.90
C GLU A 45 12.39 10.84 -2.26
N VAL A 46 11.08 11.01 -2.47
CA VAL A 46 10.06 10.10 -1.90
C VAL A 46 9.20 9.56 -3.03
N CYS A 47 9.10 8.24 -3.11
CA CYS A 47 8.14 7.55 -3.96
C CYS A 47 7.33 6.60 -3.08
N LYS A 48 6.03 6.86 -2.93
CA LYS A 48 5.13 6.01 -2.14
C LYS A 48 3.78 5.86 -2.83
N SER A 49 3.03 4.85 -2.42
CA SER A 49 1.68 4.58 -2.91
C SER A 49 0.74 4.27 -1.76
N ALA A 50 -0.55 4.48 -1.98
CA ALA A 50 -1.64 4.03 -1.14
C ALA A 50 -2.80 3.59 -2.03
N VAL A 51 -3.72 2.79 -1.49
CA VAL A 51 -4.97 2.46 -2.19
C VAL A 51 -5.73 3.74 -2.57
N ASP A 52 -6.36 3.75 -3.74
CA ASP A 52 -7.20 4.87 -4.15
C ASP A 52 -8.34 5.11 -3.15
N ASN A 53 -8.50 6.36 -2.73
CA ASN A 53 -9.47 6.74 -1.70
C ASN A 53 -10.89 6.33 -2.10
N THR A 54 -11.31 6.63 -3.33
CA THR A 54 -12.68 6.32 -3.79
C THR A 54 -12.93 4.82 -3.75
N THR A 55 -11.95 4.05 -4.20
CA THR A 55 -12.00 2.58 -4.19
C THR A 55 -12.09 2.03 -2.77
N LEU A 56 -11.31 2.57 -1.84
CA LEU A 56 -11.36 2.18 -0.43
C LEU A 56 -12.69 2.58 0.24
N HIS A 57 -13.22 3.76 -0.06
CA HIS A 57 -14.54 4.17 0.44
C HIS A 57 -15.65 3.24 -0.06
N ASN A 58 -15.62 2.87 -1.34
CA ASN A 58 -16.58 1.94 -1.93
C ASN A 58 -16.50 0.54 -1.31
N PHE A 59 -15.29 0.07 -0.96
CA PHE A 59 -15.11 -1.18 -0.21
C PHE A 59 -15.88 -1.12 1.12
N PHE A 60 -15.67 -0.07 1.91
CA PHE A 60 -16.39 0.10 3.19
C PHE A 60 -17.91 0.19 3.01
N GLU A 61 -18.38 0.88 1.97
CA GLU A 61 -19.79 1.04 1.69
C GLU A 61 -20.46 -0.28 1.25
N HIS A 62 -19.87 -0.96 0.28
CA HIS A 62 -20.50 -2.11 -0.38
C HIS A 62 -20.30 -3.43 0.36
N GLU A 63 -19.13 -3.66 0.95
CA GLU A 63 -18.80 -4.90 1.66
C GLU A 63 -19.28 -4.87 3.12
N HIS A 64 -19.27 -3.67 3.75
CA HIS A 64 -19.52 -3.53 5.19
C HIS A 64 -20.69 -2.58 5.55
N GLY A 65 -21.37 -1.99 4.55
CA GLY A 65 -22.53 -1.13 4.79
C GLY A 65 -22.21 0.20 5.50
N ILE A 66 -20.95 0.64 5.48
CA ILE A 66 -20.50 1.86 6.15
C ILE A 66 -20.74 3.06 5.24
N LEU A 67 -21.98 3.57 5.23
CA LEU A 67 -22.43 4.65 4.34
C LEU A 67 -21.88 6.04 4.67
N LYS A 68 -21.22 6.21 5.82
CA LYS A 68 -20.74 7.51 6.29
C LYS A 68 -19.37 7.83 5.66
N TRP A 69 -19.38 8.53 4.54
CA TRP A 69 -18.17 8.89 3.80
C TRP A 69 -17.24 9.79 4.61
N GLU A 70 -17.80 10.69 5.39
CA GLU A 70 -17.13 11.68 6.24
C GLU A 70 -16.39 11.10 7.45
N LEU A 71 -16.69 9.85 7.84
CA LEU A 71 -15.97 9.22 8.95
C LEU A 71 -14.48 9.11 8.61
N PRO A 72 -13.59 9.38 9.59
CA PRO A 72 -12.18 9.09 9.43
C PRO A 72 -11.94 7.63 9.04
N ILE A 73 -10.97 7.39 8.16
CA ILE A 73 -10.68 6.04 7.65
C ILE A 73 -10.36 5.06 8.78
N HIS A 74 -9.66 5.49 9.84
CA HIS A 74 -9.35 4.63 10.98
C HIS A 74 -10.61 4.12 11.69
N GLU A 75 -11.60 4.99 11.91
CA GLU A 75 -12.88 4.59 12.54
C GLU A 75 -13.64 3.59 11.67
N LYS A 76 -13.50 3.65 10.34
CA LYS A 76 -14.11 2.66 9.44
C LYS A 76 -13.47 1.29 9.63
N TYR A 77 -12.14 1.23 9.64
CA TYR A 77 -11.42 -0.02 9.92
C TYR A 77 -11.77 -0.60 11.29
N GLU A 78 -11.90 0.24 12.33
CA GLU A 78 -12.27 -0.19 13.68
C GLU A 78 -13.72 -0.68 13.80
N SER A 79 -14.60 -0.24 12.89
CA SER A 79 -16.02 -0.64 12.88
C SER A 79 -16.30 -2.00 12.22
N ILE A 80 -15.29 -2.61 11.60
CA ILE A 80 -15.41 -3.91 10.92
C ILE A 80 -15.10 -5.04 11.89
N ASP A 81 -15.91 -6.10 11.85
CA ASP A 81 -15.56 -7.38 12.47
C ASP A 81 -14.59 -8.15 11.59
N TRP A 82 -13.32 -8.24 11.99
CA TRP A 82 -12.25 -8.83 11.17
C TRP A 82 -12.24 -10.36 11.26
N THR A 83 -13.15 -11.00 10.53
CA THR A 83 -13.14 -12.43 10.25
C THR A 83 -12.13 -12.78 9.14
N ASP A 84 -11.76 -14.06 9.01
CA ASP A 84 -10.88 -14.53 7.92
C ASP A 84 -11.41 -14.13 6.53
N GLU A 85 -12.74 -14.15 6.33
CA GLU A 85 -13.39 -13.73 5.09
C GLU A 85 -13.19 -12.23 4.81
N ASN A 86 -13.39 -11.39 5.81
CA ASN A 86 -13.21 -9.94 5.66
C ASN A 86 -11.73 -9.56 5.45
N VAL A 87 -10.81 -10.29 6.09
CA VAL A 87 -9.36 -10.15 5.85
C VAL A 87 -9.00 -10.54 4.42
N LEU A 88 -9.56 -11.63 3.89
CA LEU A 88 -9.35 -12.04 2.50
C LEU A 88 -9.91 -11.01 1.52
N SER A 89 -11.13 -10.49 1.76
CA SER A 89 -11.73 -9.43 0.93
C SER A 89 -10.86 -8.16 0.91
N LEU A 90 -10.32 -7.75 2.07
CA LEU A 90 -9.38 -6.62 2.15
C LEU A 90 -8.05 -6.91 1.40
N LYS A 91 -7.52 -8.13 1.49
CA LYS A 91 -6.33 -8.55 0.73
C LYS A 91 -6.60 -8.44 -0.77
N GLU A 92 -7.75 -8.91 -1.24
CA GLU A 92 -8.16 -8.81 -2.65
C GLU A 92 -8.24 -7.35 -3.11
N LEU A 93 -8.85 -6.47 -2.30
CA LEU A 93 -8.88 -5.03 -2.55
C LEU A 93 -7.46 -4.50 -2.78
N TYR A 94 -6.52 -4.76 -1.87
CA TYR A 94 -5.15 -4.27 -2.00
C TYR A 94 -4.38 -4.87 -3.17
N THR A 95 -4.74 -6.04 -3.67
CA THR A 95 -4.11 -6.66 -4.85
C THR A 95 -4.66 -6.15 -6.18
N ALA A 96 -5.87 -5.58 -6.21
CA ALA A 96 -6.55 -5.21 -7.46
C ALA A 96 -6.81 -3.70 -7.59
N ALA A 97 -6.96 -2.99 -6.48
CA ALA A 97 -7.35 -1.59 -6.47
C ALA A 97 -6.26 -0.69 -7.10
N PRO A 98 -6.67 0.37 -7.81
CA PRO A 98 -5.74 1.39 -8.28
C PRO A 98 -5.11 2.14 -7.10
N LEU A 99 -4.01 2.81 -7.38
CA LEU A 99 -3.16 3.46 -6.38
C LEU A 99 -3.16 4.98 -6.54
N ASN A 100 -3.21 5.67 -5.40
CA ASN A 100 -2.78 7.05 -5.30
C ASN A 100 -1.26 7.06 -5.09
N MET A 101 -0.55 7.70 -6.01
CA MET A 101 0.91 7.72 -6.07
C MET A 101 1.43 9.08 -5.60
N HIS A 102 2.49 9.07 -4.81
CA HIS A 102 3.12 10.29 -4.31
C HIS A 102 4.62 10.22 -4.64
N CYS A 103 4.99 10.86 -5.75
CA CYS A 103 6.37 11.01 -6.20
C CYS A 103 6.82 12.44 -5.95
N TYR A 104 7.60 12.65 -4.89
CA TYR A 104 8.13 13.94 -4.50
C TYR A 104 9.58 14.11 -4.95
N ARG A 105 9.88 15.36 -5.32
CA ARG A 105 11.22 15.86 -5.58
C ARG A 105 11.90 16.23 -4.26
N ASN A 106 13.21 16.44 -4.31
CA ASN A 106 14.03 16.91 -3.19
C ASN A 106 13.64 18.28 -2.59
N ASP A 107 12.80 19.05 -3.30
CA ASP A 107 12.22 20.32 -2.82
C ASP A 107 10.82 20.13 -2.16
N GLY A 108 10.36 18.89 -2.01
CA GLY A 108 9.04 18.54 -1.48
C GLY A 108 7.89 18.71 -2.47
N THR A 109 8.14 19.10 -3.72
CA THR A 109 7.09 19.24 -4.74
C THR A 109 6.81 17.92 -5.45
N LEU A 110 5.56 17.69 -5.84
CA LEU A 110 5.21 16.53 -6.67
C LEU A 110 5.77 16.69 -8.08
N PHE A 111 6.25 15.59 -8.67
CA PHE A 111 6.50 15.55 -10.11
C PHE A 111 5.22 15.89 -10.88
N ARG A 112 5.32 16.75 -11.90
CA ARG A 112 4.14 17.23 -12.65
C ARG A 112 3.88 16.38 -13.89
N ASN A 113 2.70 16.57 -14.47
CA ASN A 113 2.32 16.03 -15.78
C ASN A 113 2.23 14.49 -15.86
N HIS A 114 1.98 13.81 -14.75
CA HIS A 114 1.52 12.42 -14.81
C HIS A 114 0.13 12.38 -15.47
N PRO A 115 -0.15 11.47 -16.42
CA PRO A 115 -1.43 11.45 -17.15
C PRO A 115 -2.67 11.41 -16.27
N SER A 116 -2.60 10.73 -15.12
CA SER A 116 -3.70 10.61 -14.15
C SER A 116 -3.59 11.60 -12.98
N ASN A 117 -2.67 12.57 -13.05
CA ASN A 117 -2.33 13.45 -11.93
C ASN A 117 -2.00 12.68 -10.64
N TRP A 118 -1.37 11.51 -10.79
CA TRP A 118 -1.04 10.57 -9.71
C TRP A 118 -2.21 10.01 -8.90
N THR A 119 -3.44 10.23 -9.35
CA THR A 119 -4.64 9.63 -8.76
C THR A 119 -5.07 8.40 -9.56
N ALA A 120 -5.64 7.41 -8.88
CA ALA A 120 -6.17 6.18 -9.49
C ALA A 120 -5.23 5.55 -10.54
N VAL A 121 -3.93 5.51 -10.26
CA VAL A 121 -2.91 4.90 -11.12
C VAL A 121 -3.12 3.38 -11.12
N PRO A 122 -3.21 2.71 -12.29
CA PRO A 122 -3.34 1.26 -12.34
C PRO A 122 -2.19 0.57 -11.62
N GLN A 123 -2.46 -0.56 -10.94
CA GLN A 123 -1.40 -1.33 -10.31
C GLN A 123 -0.34 -1.78 -11.33
N PRO A 124 0.95 -1.68 -10.97
CA PRO A 124 2.01 -2.18 -11.82
C PRO A 124 1.89 -3.70 -11.96
N ARG A 125 2.02 -4.20 -13.19
CA ARG A 125 2.07 -5.64 -13.43
C ARG A 125 3.42 -6.18 -13.01
N ILE A 126 3.42 -7.02 -11.98
CA ILE A 126 4.61 -7.74 -11.55
C ILE A 126 4.61 -9.09 -12.28
N PHE A 127 5.60 -9.29 -13.16
CA PHE A 127 5.81 -10.58 -13.80
C PHE A 127 6.70 -11.42 -12.89
N THR A 128 6.11 -12.39 -12.20
CA THR A 128 6.87 -13.41 -11.47
C THR A 128 7.43 -14.42 -12.47
N ALA A 129 8.76 -14.61 -12.48
CA ALA A 129 9.41 -15.63 -13.29
C ALA A 129 8.91 -17.04 -12.90
N PRO A 130 8.94 -18.04 -13.81
CA PRO A 130 8.43 -19.39 -13.53
C PRO A 130 9.19 -20.16 -12.44
N TYR A 131 10.35 -19.65 -12.00
CA TYR A 131 11.17 -20.23 -10.93
C TYR A 131 11.34 -19.25 -9.79
N ILE A 132 10.29 -19.07 -9.01
CA ILE A 132 10.42 -18.51 -7.65
C ILE A 132 10.34 -19.71 -6.72
N LYS A 133 11.30 -19.87 -5.80
CA LYS A 133 11.14 -20.80 -4.68
C LYS A 133 9.79 -20.49 -4.04
N TYR A 134 8.93 -21.50 -3.90
CA TYR A 134 7.68 -21.34 -3.15
C TYR A 134 8.05 -20.78 -1.78
N ARG A 135 7.67 -19.52 -1.54
CA ARG A 135 7.84 -18.84 -0.26
C ARG A 135 6.51 -18.83 0.44
N ASP A 136 6.54 -19.01 1.75
CA ASP A 136 5.35 -18.84 2.56
C ASP A 136 4.83 -17.41 2.40
N GLU A 137 3.51 -17.21 2.52
CA GLU A 137 2.91 -15.88 2.41
C GLU A 137 3.45 -14.92 3.49
N ASN A 138 4.02 -15.45 4.58
CA ASN A 138 4.59 -14.70 5.68
C ASN A 138 6.11 -14.45 5.56
N ASP A 139 6.76 -14.90 4.47
CA ASP A 139 8.20 -14.74 4.29
C ASP A 139 8.55 -13.54 3.40
N CYS A 140 9.28 -12.57 3.96
CA CYS A 140 9.94 -11.52 3.16
C CYS A 140 11.11 -12.12 2.34
N PRO A 141 11.30 -11.70 1.07
CA PRO A 141 12.54 -11.96 0.34
C PRO A 141 13.76 -11.38 1.09
N ALA A 142 14.66 -12.23 1.58
CA ALA A 142 15.96 -11.76 2.02
C ALA A 142 16.73 -11.20 0.80
N LEU A 143 17.45 -10.08 0.99
CA LEU A 143 18.22 -9.40 -0.05
C LEU A 143 19.32 -10.26 -0.71
N ASN A 144 19.64 -11.43 -0.13
CA ASN A 144 20.74 -12.32 -0.52
C ASN A 144 20.30 -13.78 -0.71
N ASP A 145 19.04 -14.02 -1.05
CA ASP A 145 18.57 -15.36 -1.42
C ASP A 145 18.85 -15.73 -2.89
#